data_AF-A0A7S2VRG9-F1
#
_entry.id   AF-A0A7S2VRG9-F1
#
_cell.length_a   1.000
_cell.length_b   1.000
_cell.length_c   1.000
_cell.angle_alpha   90.00
_cell.angle_beta   90.00
_cell.angle_gamma   90.00
#
_symmetry.space_group_name_H-M   'P 1'
#
loop_
_entity.id
_entity.type
_entity.pdbx_description
1 polymer ?
#
loop_
_entity_poly.entity_id
_entity_poly.type
_entity_poly.pdbx_seq_one_letter_code
_entity_poly.pdbx_strand_id
1 'polypeptide(L)'
;MNVIAAIFVESTMAAASGLEYAKKEARLRDTAIWSTRVTAFVRLLAIQSGVRQEVQGSELAEKINALELPAEVIDAVVQTDEGREALLDLDVNAHDHPYLSDILDADGSGACGMFEIIDGLRRLRGEPRRSDIVCVDLRARDLQRQLNEVLARVRRIDERP
;
A
#
# COMPACT_ATOMS: atom_id res chain seq x y z
N MET A 1 -0.71 30.24 35.41
CA MET A 1 -1.21 29.30 34.37
C MET A 1 -1.46 27.96 35.05
N ASN A 2 -2.66 27.39 34.94
CA ASN A 2 -3.13 26.27 35.76
C ASN A 2 -2.47 24.92 35.37
N VAL A 3 -1.52 24.46 36.18
CA VAL A 3 -0.87 23.14 36.03
C VAL A 3 -1.88 21.98 36.07
N ILE A 4 -2.95 22.11 36.85
CA ILE A 4 -4.02 21.10 36.93
C ILE A 4 -4.83 21.02 35.62
N ALA A 5 -5.03 22.15 34.93
CA ALA A 5 -5.71 22.16 33.63
C ALA A 5 -4.85 21.50 32.55
N ALA A 6 -3.53 21.69 32.59
CA ALA A 6 -2.60 21.06 31.65
C ALA A 6 -2.60 19.52 31.80
N ILE A 7 -2.53 19.00 33.03
CA ILE A 7 -2.54 17.55 33.30
C ILE A 7 -3.87 16.90 32.86
N PHE A 8 -5.00 17.58 33.09
CA PHE A 8 -6.30 17.04 32.70
C PHE A 8 -6.50 17.04 31.18
N VAL A 9 -6.03 18.09 30.50
CA VAL A 9 -6.01 18.13 29.03
C VAL A 9 -5.11 17.04 28.48
N GLU A 10 -3.91 16.85 29.04
CA GLU A 10 -2.97 15.83 28.60
C GLU A 10 -3.49 14.41 28.82
N SER A 11 -4.13 14.12 29.96
CA SER A 11 -4.73 12.80 30.21
C SER A 11 -5.95 12.54 29.31
N THR A 12 -6.77 13.57 29.05
CA THR A 12 -7.92 13.46 28.15
C THR A 12 -7.47 13.26 26.70
N MET A 13 -6.44 13.99 26.25
CA MET A 13 -5.86 13.84 24.92
C MET A 13 -5.18 12.47 24.74
N ALA A 14 -4.48 11.98 25.77
CA ALA A 14 -3.87 10.65 25.74
C ALA A 14 -4.94 9.54 25.67
N ALA A 15 -6.01 9.65 26.46
CA ALA A 15 -7.13 8.71 26.42
C ALA A 15 -7.87 8.73 25.07
N ALA A 16 -8.11 9.92 24.51
CA ALA A 16 -8.72 10.08 23.20
C ALA A 16 -7.85 9.44 22.09
N SER A 17 -6.55 9.72 22.11
CA SER A 17 -5.59 9.16 21.14
C SER A 17 -5.50 7.63 21.25
N GLY A 18 -5.53 7.09 22.47
CA GLY A 18 -5.55 5.64 22.71
C GLY A 18 -6.82 4.96 22.18
N LEU A 19 -7.98 5.60 22.34
CA LEU A 19 -9.25 5.10 21.81
C LEU A 19 -9.29 5.12 20.27
N GLU A 20 -8.79 6.19 19.66
CA GLU A 20 -8.65 6.32 18.21
C GLU A 20 -7.74 5.21 17.65
N TYR A 21 -6.59 4.97 18.30
CA TYR A 21 -5.65 3.92 17.94
C TYR A 21 -6.28 2.52 18.02
N ALA A 22 -6.98 2.21 19.13
CA ALA A 22 -7.64 0.92 19.31
C ALA A 22 -8.76 0.69 18.28
N LYS A 23 -9.53 1.73 17.93
CA LYS A 23 -10.54 1.67 16.86
C LYS A 23 -9.89 1.43 15.49
N LYS A 24 -8.79 2.14 15.18
CA LYS A 24 -8.03 1.93 13.94
C LYS A 24 -7.50 0.49 13.85
N GLU A 25 -6.90 -0.04 14.92
CA GLU A 25 -6.43 -1.44 14.93
C GLU A 25 -7.56 -2.47 14.83
N ALA A 26 -8.73 -2.20 15.38
CA ALA A 26 -9.89 -3.08 15.24
C ALA A 26 -10.37 -3.14 13.78
N ARG A 27 -10.43 -1.98 13.09
CA ARG A 27 -10.75 -1.92 11.66
C ARG A 27 -9.72 -2.63 10.80
N LEU A 28 -8.43 -2.45 11.09
CA LEU A 28 -7.33 -3.09 10.36
C LEU A 28 -7.38 -4.62 10.44
N ARG A 29 -7.85 -5.17 11.57
CA ARG A 29 -8.00 -6.63 11.77
C ARG A 29 -9.26 -7.24 11.15
N ASP A 30 -10.21 -6.42 10.71
CA ASP A 30 -11.46 -6.91 10.14
C ASP A 30 -11.28 -7.26 8.64
N THR A 31 -11.29 -8.56 8.37
CA THR A 31 -11.16 -9.13 7.02
C THR A 31 -12.39 -8.87 6.14
N ALA A 32 -13.58 -8.68 6.72
CA ALA A 32 -14.81 -8.41 5.97
C ALA A 32 -14.87 -6.96 5.49
N ILE A 33 -14.37 -6.02 6.29
CA ILE A 33 -14.21 -4.62 5.87
C ILE A 33 -13.21 -4.53 4.73
N TRP A 34 -12.07 -5.21 4.84
CA TRP A 34 -11.08 -5.29 3.77
C TRP A 34 -11.68 -5.80 2.46
N SER A 35 -12.34 -6.97 2.47
CA SER A 35 -12.89 -7.55 1.26
C SER A 35 -13.95 -6.65 0.62
N THR A 36 -14.79 -5.99 1.42
CA THR A 36 -15.82 -5.08 0.93
C THR A 36 -15.21 -3.83 0.28
N ARG A 37 -14.24 -3.20 0.94
CA ARG A 37 -13.62 -1.94 0.46
C ARG A 37 -12.68 -2.16 -0.72
N VAL A 38 -11.91 -3.25 -0.72
CA VAL A 38 -11.08 -3.62 -1.88
C VAL A 38 -11.95 -3.96 -3.07
N THR A 39 -13.06 -4.68 -2.87
CA THR A 39 -13.99 -4.98 -3.97
C THR A 39 -14.59 -3.70 -4.55
N ALA A 40 -14.88 -2.68 -3.72
CA ALA A 40 -15.35 -1.40 -4.19
C ALA A 40 -14.30 -0.68 -5.04
N PHE A 41 -13.04 -0.63 -4.59
CA PHE A 41 -11.94 -0.02 -5.34
C PHE A 41 -11.65 -0.75 -6.66
N VAL A 42 -11.61 -2.08 -6.63
CA VAL A 42 -11.44 -2.91 -7.84
C VAL A 42 -12.57 -2.72 -8.84
N ARG A 43 -13.81 -2.52 -8.36
CA ARG A 43 -14.93 -2.18 -9.25
C ARG A 43 -14.74 -0.83 -9.93
N LEU A 44 -14.22 0.19 -9.24
CA LEU A 44 -13.92 1.49 -9.83
C LEU A 44 -12.86 1.36 -10.93
N LEU A 45 -11.79 0.60 -10.67
CA LEU A 45 -10.76 0.29 -11.68
C LEU A 45 -11.33 -0.46 -12.90
N ALA A 46 -12.23 -1.43 -12.68
CA ALA A 46 -12.87 -2.17 -13.77
C ALA A 46 -13.80 -1.28 -14.63
N ILE A 47 -14.50 -0.33 -14.02
CA ILE A 47 -15.34 0.64 -14.74
C ILE A 47 -14.45 1.57 -15.58
N GLN A 48 -13.36 2.08 -14.99
CA GLN A 48 -12.46 3.03 -15.63
C GLN A 48 -11.68 2.42 -16.80
N SER A 49 -11.33 1.13 -16.71
CA SER A 49 -10.67 0.37 -17.79
C SER A 49 -11.61 0.01 -18.95
N GLY A 50 -12.89 0.38 -18.87
CA GLY A 50 -13.85 0.11 -19.95
C GLY A 50 -14.29 -1.35 -20.04
N VAL A 51 -14.00 -2.18 -19.01
CA VAL A 51 -14.54 -3.53 -18.88
C VAL A 51 -16.03 -3.39 -18.56
N ARG A 52 -16.85 -3.17 -19.60
CA ARG A 52 -18.31 -3.14 -19.49
C ARG A 52 -18.79 -4.44 -18.86
N GLN A 53 -19.64 -4.29 -17.85
CA GLN A 53 -20.34 -5.34 -17.11
C GLN A 53 -21.10 -6.31 -18.05
N GLU A 54 -20.43 -7.31 -18.61
CA GLU A 54 -21.12 -8.44 -19.28
C GLU A 54 -20.52 -9.81 -18.94
N VAL A 55 -19.80 -9.94 -17.82
CA VAL A 55 -19.27 -11.26 -17.41
C VAL A 55 -19.95 -11.73 -16.12
N GLN A 56 -20.86 -12.70 -16.27
CA GLN A 56 -21.47 -13.45 -15.17
C GLN A 56 -20.61 -14.68 -14.80
N GLY A 57 -20.60 -15.04 -13.50
CA GLY A 57 -20.09 -16.34 -13.04
C GLY A 57 -18.56 -16.48 -12.98
N SER A 58 -18.07 -17.68 -12.65
CA SER A 58 -16.66 -17.97 -12.32
C SER A 58 -15.63 -17.61 -13.39
N GLU A 59 -16.04 -17.43 -14.66
CA GLU A 59 -15.17 -16.90 -15.72
C GLU A 59 -14.74 -15.44 -15.48
N LEU A 60 -15.50 -14.69 -14.69
CA LEU A 60 -15.16 -13.33 -14.28
C LEU A 60 -13.89 -13.32 -13.41
N ALA A 61 -13.71 -14.31 -12.53
CA ALA A 61 -12.55 -14.36 -11.64
C ALA A 61 -11.25 -14.63 -12.43
N GLU A 62 -11.30 -15.49 -13.44
CA GLU A 62 -10.15 -15.76 -14.32
C GLU A 62 -9.81 -14.55 -15.20
N LYS A 63 -10.83 -13.91 -15.79
CA LYS A 63 -10.64 -12.69 -16.60
C LYS A 63 -10.14 -11.51 -15.78
N ILE A 64 -10.60 -11.36 -14.54
CA ILE A 64 -10.11 -10.34 -13.60
C ILE A 64 -8.65 -10.62 -13.21
N ASN A 65 -8.28 -11.88 -12.98
CA ASN A 65 -6.89 -12.24 -12.66
C ASN A 65 -5.94 -12.01 -13.85
N ALA A 66 -6.40 -12.19 -15.08
CA ALA A 66 -5.63 -11.92 -16.30
C ALA A 66 -5.68 -10.46 -16.76
N LEU A 67 -6.37 -9.59 -16.02
CA LEU A 67 -6.47 -8.17 -16.35
C LEU A 67 -5.22 -7.44 -15.87
N GLU A 68 -4.48 -6.90 -16.83
CA GLU A 68 -3.41 -5.93 -16.60
C GLU A 68 -3.97 -4.53 -16.81
N LEU A 69 -3.79 -3.67 -15.81
CA LEU A 69 -4.25 -2.30 -15.84
C LEU A 69 -3.06 -1.36 -16.01
N PRO A 70 -3.05 -0.47 -17.02
CA PRO A 70 -2.03 0.55 -17.14
C PRO A 70 -1.97 1.42 -15.89
N ALA A 71 -0.76 1.84 -15.50
CA ALA A 71 -0.54 2.79 -14.41
C ALA A 71 -1.44 4.04 -14.51
N GLU A 72 -1.66 4.51 -15.74
CA GLU A 72 -2.53 5.66 -16.07
C GLU A 72 -3.98 5.48 -15.60
N VAL A 73 -4.50 4.25 -15.62
CA VAL A 73 -5.87 3.95 -15.15
C VAL A 73 -5.94 4.04 -13.63
N ILE A 74 -4.89 3.58 -12.95
CA ILE A 74 -4.78 3.68 -11.49
C ILE A 74 -4.73 5.17 -11.10
N ASP A 75 -3.86 5.94 -11.76
CA ASP A 75 -3.75 7.38 -11.52
C ASP A 75 -5.08 8.09 -11.77
N ALA A 76 -5.77 7.77 -12.87
CA ALA A 76 -7.07 8.35 -13.17
C ALA A 76 -8.11 8.06 -12.08
N VAL A 77 -8.15 6.84 -11.55
CA VAL A 77 -9.06 6.49 -10.44
C VAL A 77 -8.66 7.22 -9.15
N VAL A 78 -7.37 7.39 -8.88
CA VAL A 78 -6.91 8.13 -7.71
C VAL A 78 -7.24 9.63 -7.80
N GLN A 79 -7.40 10.19 -9.00
CA GLN A 79 -7.85 11.57 -9.16
C GLN A 79 -9.35 11.77 -8.92
N THR A 80 -10.16 10.70 -8.87
CA THR A 80 -11.60 10.82 -8.58
C THR A 80 -11.87 10.89 -7.07
N ASP A 81 -12.90 11.64 -6.67
CA ASP A 81 -13.30 11.72 -5.26
C ASP A 81 -13.65 10.33 -4.70
N GLU A 82 -14.31 9.51 -5.51
CA GLU A 82 -14.71 8.13 -5.18
C GLU A 82 -13.50 7.21 -4.97
N GLY A 83 -12.46 7.31 -5.79
CA GLY A 83 -11.23 6.53 -5.64
C GLY A 83 -10.43 6.93 -4.41
N ARG A 84 -10.34 8.24 -4.12
CA ARG A 84 -9.66 8.74 -2.90
C ARG A 84 -10.39 8.33 -1.64
N GLU A 85 -11.71 8.44 -1.62
CA GLU A 85 -12.53 8.00 -0.50
C GLU A 85 -12.38 6.49 -0.26
N ALA A 86 -12.38 5.69 -1.32
CA ALA A 86 -12.14 4.25 -1.22
C ALA A 86 -10.74 3.91 -0.66
N LEU A 87 -9.70 4.66 -1.03
CA LEU A 87 -8.34 4.48 -0.50
C LEU A 87 -8.23 4.91 0.97
N LEU A 88 -8.89 6.00 1.36
CA LEU A 88 -8.97 6.43 2.76
C LEU A 88 -9.69 5.38 3.61
N ASP A 89 -10.79 4.82 3.10
CA ASP A 89 -11.53 3.74 3.74
C ASP A 89 -10.72 2.44 3.86
N LEU A 90 -9.71 2.26 3.00
CA LEU A 90 -8.73 1.17 3.06
C LEU A 90 -7.58 1.46 4.04
N ASP A 91 -7.61 2.59 4.77
CA ASP A 91 -6.54 3.08 5.63
C ASP A 91 -5.20 3.25 4.86
N VAL A 92 -5.26 3.61 3.57
CA VAL A 92 -4.08 4.01 2.76
C VAL A 92 -3.80 5.50 2.95
N ASN A 93 -2.53 5.84 3.16
CA ASN A 93 -2.12 7.23 3.41
C ASN A 93 -2.40 8.12 2.19
N ALA A 94 -3.01 9.29 2.42
CA ALA A 94 -3.28 10.28 1.38
C ALA A 94 -2.00 10.81 0.70
N HIS A 95 -0.85 10.74 1.39
CA HIS A 95 0.44 11.09 0.82
C HIS A 95 0.95 10.08 -0.22
N ASP A 96 0.49 8.83 -0.15
CA ASP A 96 0.87 7.76 -1.07
C ASP A 96 -0.02 7.75 -2.32
N HIS A 97 -1.18 8.43 -2.28
CA HIS A 97 -2.13 8.48 -3.40
C HIS A 97 -1.47 8.93 -4.71
N PRO A 98 -0.70 10.03 -4.78
CA PRO A 98 -0.12 10.51 -6.04
C PRO A 98 0.93 9.58 -6.65
N TYR A 99 1.46 8.63 -5.86
CA TYR A 99 2.51 7.70 -6.27
C TYR A 99 1.98 6.26 -6.27
N LEU A 100 0.65 6.07 -6.19
CA LEU A 100 0.07 4.75 -5.98
C LEU A 100 0.37 3.82 -7.15
N SER A 101 0.29 4.31 -8.38
CA SER A 101 0.66 3.56 -9.58
C SER A 101 2.12 3.09 -9.52
N ASP A 102 3.06 4.00 -9.26
CA ASP A 102 4.49 3.71 -9.12
C ASP A 102 4.78 2.70 -8.00
N ILE A 103 4.04 2.77 -6.88
CA ILE A 103 4.21 1.86 -5.74
C ILE A 103 3.68 0.45 -6.08
N LEU A 104 2.58 0.38 -6.83
CA LEU A 104 1.98 -0.88 -7.25
C LEU A 104 2.76 -1.53 -8.42
N ASP A 105 3.40 -0.73 -9.27
CA ASP A 105 4.26 -1.15 -10.39
C ASP A 105 5.72 -1.33 -9.93
N ALA A 106 5.94 -2.30 -9.05
CA ALA A 106 7.27 -2.53 -8.48
C ALA A 106 8.30 -3.04 -9.50
N ASP A 107 7.87 -3.58 -10.65
CA ASP A 107 8.74 -4.06 -11.72
C ASP A 107 8.97 -3.04 -12.83
N GLY A 108 8.26 -1.90 -12.81
CA GLY A 108 8.39 -0.82 -13.77
C GLY A 108 7.89 -1.21 -15.16
N SER A 109 6.94 -2.14 -15.23
CA SER A 109 6.35 -2.63 -16.48
C SER A 109 5.37 -1.62 -17.09
N GLY A 110 4.91 -0.63 -16.32
CA GLY A 110 3.91 0.36 -16.70
C GLY A 110 2.47 -0.13 -16.58
N ALA A 111 2.27 -1.37 -16.10
CA ALA A 111 0.97 -1.97 -15.87
C ALA A 111 0.98 -2.82 -14.61
N CYS A 112 -0.12 -2.86 -13.87
CA CYS A 112 -0.27 -3.72 -12.71
C CYS A 112 -1.35 -4.77 -12.97
N GLY A 113 -1.04 -6.03 -12.65
CA GLY A 113 -2.03 -7.08 -12.60
C GLY A 113 -2.96 -6.91 -11.40
N MET A 114 -4.17 -7.47 -11.46
CA MET A 114 -5.12 -7.40 -10.35
C MET A 114 -4.57 -7.94 -9.02
N PHE A 115 -3.76 -9.00 -9.07
CA PHE A 115 -3.14 -9.56 -7.87
C PHE A 115 -2.14 -8.60 -7.23
N GLU A 116 -1.34 -7.90 -8.04
CA GLU A 116 -0.35 -6.93 -7.59
C GLU A 116 -1.03 -5.70 -6.97
N ILE A 117 -2.14 -5.26 -7.57
CA ILE A 117 -2.97 -4.18 -7.01
C ILE A 117 -3.51 -4.59 -5.64
N ILE A 118 -4.11 -5.78 -5.52
CA ILE A 118 -4.68 -6.25 -4.24
C ILE A 118 -3.58 -6.44 -3.18
N ASP A 119 -2.45 -7.05 -3.54
CA ASP A 119 -1.33 -7.27 -2.61
C ASP A 119 -0.64 -5.97 -2.22
N GLY A 120 -0.44 -5.05 -3.16
CA GLY A 120 0.14 -3.74 -2.92
C GLY A 120 -0.74 -2.86 -2.03
N LEU A 121 -2.05 -2.82 -2.28
CA LEU A 121 -3.01 -2.17 -1.38
C LEU A 121 -2.99 -2.79 0.02
N ARG A 122 -2.78 -4.11 0.12
CA ARG A 122 -2.69 -4.80 1.42
C ARG A 122 -1.43 -4.41 2.18
N ARG A 123 -0.33 -4.15 1.48
CA ARG A 123 0.94 -3.67 2.06
C ARG A 123 0.88 -2.20 2.46
N LEU A 124 0.17 -1.38 1.68
CA LEU A 124 -0.05 0.04 1.95
C LEU A 124 -1.08 0.32 3.04
N ARG A 125 -1.84 -0.69 3.44
CA ARG A 125 -2.87 -0.57 4.48
C ARG A 125 -2.24 -0.38 5.87
N GLY A 126 -2.56 0.75 6.49
CA GLY A 126 -2.09 1.12 7.82
C GLY A 126 -0.75 1.86 7.80
N GLU A 127 -0.26 2.23 8.99
CA GLU A 127 1.07 2.86 9.11
C GLU A 127 2.17 1.79 8.93
N PRO A 128 3.28 2.10 8.22
CA PRO A 128 4.47 1.26 8.26
C PRO A 128 4.84 1.02 9.72
N ARG A 129 4.83 -0.23 10.18
CA ARG A 129 5.19 -0.50 11.58
C ARG A 129 6.65 -0.12 11.74
N ARG A 130 7.04 0.48 12.87
CA ARG A 130 8.46 0.79 13.15
C ARG A 130 9.37 -0.43 12.97
N SER A 131 8.84 -1.65 13.19
CA SER A 131 9.52 -2.91 12.89
C SER A 131 9.87 -3.10 11.42
N ASP A 132 9.02 -2.62 10.50
CA ASP A 132 9.17 -2.79 9.07
C ASP A 132 10.23 -1.84 8.52
N ILE A 133 10.28 -0.60 9.04
CA ILE A 133 11.36 0.37 8.78
C ILE A 133 12.71 -0.19 9.27
N VAL A 134 12.75 -0.75 10.48
CA VAL A 134 13.96 -1.38 11.02
C VAL A 134 14.35 -2.61 10.20
N CYS A 135 13.38 -3.41 9.74
CA CYS A 135 13.65 -4.58 8.92
C CYS A 135 14.19 -4.18 7.53
N VAL A 136 13.62 -3.16 6.89
CA VAL A 136 14.11 -2.62 5.61
C VAL A 136 15.51 -2.03 5.76
N ASP A 137 15.80 -1.28 6.84
CA ASP A 137 17.14 -0.77 7.13
C ASP A 137 18.15 -1.91 7.35
N LEU A 138 17.77 -2.96 8.09
CA LEU A 138 18.60 -4.16 8.26
C LEU A 138 18.86 -4.89 6.94
N ARG A 139 17.85 -5.02 6.07
CA ARG A 139 17.99 -5.65 4.75
C ARG A 139 18.82 -4.81 3.79
N ALA A 140 18.67 -3.48 3.82
CA ALA A 140 19.48 -2.56 3.03
C ALA A 140 20.97 -2.61 3.43
N ARG A 141 21.27 -2.69 4.74
CA ARG A 141 22.64 -2.88 5.24
C ARG A 141 23.23 -4.23 4.84
N ASP A 142 22.41 -5.27 4.78
CA ASP A 142 22.86 -6.60 4.34
C ASP A 142 23.17 -6.62 2.84
N LEU A 143 22.33 -5.97 2.03
CA LEU A 143 22.59 -5.75 0.60
C LEU A 143 23.86 -4.93 0.37
N GLN A 144 24.09 -3.85 1.13
CA GLN A 144 25.33 -3.08 1.05
C GLN A 144 26.57 -3.93 1.37
N ARG A 145 26.48 -4.84 2.34
CA ARG A 145 27.57 -5.77 2.67
C ARG A 145 27.84 -6.73 1.52
N GLN A 146 26.80 -7.35 0.96
CA GLN A 146 26.92 -8.27 -0.17
C GLN A 146 27.48 -7.55 -1.42
N LEU A 147 27.05 -6.32 -1.69
CA LEU A 147 27.55 -5.53 -2.81
C LEU A 147 29.04 -5.18 -2.64
N ASN A 148 29.47 -4.82 -1.43
CA ASN A 148 30.88 -4.57 -1.12
C ASN A 148 31.74 -5.84 -1.28
N GLU A 149 31.21 -7.01 -0.94
CA GLU A 149 31.89 -8.28 -1.17
C GLU A 149 32.00 -8.62 -2.66
N VAL A 150 30.95 -8.36 -3.45
CA VAL A 150 30.97 -8.53 -4.91
C VAL A 150 31.98 -7.59 -5.54
N LEU A 151 31.97 -6.31 -5.19
CA LEU A 151 32.96 -5.32 -5.67
C LEU A 151 34.40 -5.72 -5.31
N ALA A 152 34.62 -6.24 -4.11
CA ALA A 152 35.93 -6.74 -3.69
C ALA A 152 36.37 -8.02 -4.43
N ARG A 153 35.43 -8.81 -4.97
CA ARG A 153 35.74 -9.96 -5.83
C ARG A 153 36.01 -9.53 -7.27
N VAL A 154 35.23 -8.60 -7.80
CA VAL A 154 35.41 -8.06 -9.17
C VAL A 154 36.77 -7.36 -9.29
N ARG A 155 37.16 -6.53 -8.32
CA ARG A 155 38.49 -5.89 -8.30
C ARG A 155 39.64 -6.91 -8.29
N ARG A 156 39.47 -8.04 -7.59
CA ARG A 156 40.47 -9.13 -7.59
C ARG A 156 40.55 -9.89 -8.91
N ILE A 157 39.51 -9.84 -9.74
CA ILE A 157 39.51 -10.42 -11.08
C ILE A 157 40.17 -9.46 -12.07
N ASP A 158 39.96 -8.16 -11.90
CA ASP A 158 40.55 -7.10 -12.72
C ASP A 158 42.08 -6.93 -12.48
N GLU A 159 42.57 -7.32 -11.30
CA GLU A 159 44.00 -7.31 -10.92
C GLU A 159 44.76 -8.60 -11.29
N ARG A 160 44.11 -9.59 -11.93
CA ARG A 160 44.81 -10.75 -12.50
C ARG A 160 45.35 -10.37 -13.89
N PRO A 161 46.68 -10.33 -14.10
CA PRO A 161 47.28 -10.07 -15.41
C PRO A 161 46.98 -11.18 -16.43
#